data_AF-A0A1I1W5Y6-F1
#
_entry.id   AF-A0A1I1W5Y6-F1
#
_cell.length_a   1.000
_cell.length_b   1.000
_cell.length_c   1.000
_cell.angle_alpha   90.00
_cell.angle_beta   90.00
_cell.angle_gamma   90.00
#
_symmetry.space_group_name_H-M   'P 1'
#
loop_
_entity.id
_entity.type
_entity.pdbx_description
1 polymer ?
#
loop_
_entity_poly.entity_id
_entity_poly.type
_entity_poly.pdbx_seq_one_letter_code
_entity_poly.pdbx_strand_id
1 'polypeptide(L)'
;MHWHPNADEWQYNIAGTAEMTVFLAEGEAVTEQFEAGDVGYAPMGAGHYIKNTGTDVYRILIGFNSGHYQAIDLSEWLTGNPEALLKSNFSISGDLVQKLPSKKLFIVP
;
A
#
# COMPACT_ATOMS: atom_id res chain seq x y z
N MET A 1 -0.26 2.97 1.00
CA MET A 1 -1.06 1.73 0.88
C MET A 1 -1.81 1.80 -0.43
N HIS A 2 -1.68 0.75 -1.23
CA HIS A 2 -2.31 0.63 -2.54
C HIS A 2 -2.54 -0.85 -2.86
N TRP A 3 -3.15 -1.12 -4.01
CA TRP A 3 -3.22 -2.46 -4.60
C TRP A 3 -3.11 -2.38 -6.12
N HIS A 4 -2.74 -3.50 -6.74
CA HIS A 4 -2.66 -3.65 -8.19
C HIS A 4 -3.87 -4.43 -8.70
N PRO A 5 -4.77 -3.83 -9.50
CA PRO A 5 -5.99 -4.49 -9.93
C PRO A 5 -5.75 -5.54 -11.03
N ASN A 6 -4.57 -5.57 -11.64
CA ASN A 6 -4.32 -6.31 -12.89
C ASN A 6 -3.02 -7.12 -12.90
N ALA A 7 -2.29 -7.19 -11.78
CA ALA A 7 -1.01 -7.86 -11.71
C ALA A 7 -0.69 -8.31 -10.29
N ASP A 8 0.04 -9.41 -10.18
CA ASP A 8 0.80 -9.74 -8.99
C ASP A 8 2.05 -8.86 -8.93
N GLU A 9 2.50 -8.56 -7.72
CA GLU A 9 3.75 -7.85 -7.47
C GLU A 9 4.81 -8.81 -6.93
N TRP A 10 5.95 -8.89 -7.62
CA TRP A 10 7.16 -9.56 -7.14
C TRP A 10 8.21 -8.51 -6.79
N GLN A 11 8.95 -8.73 -5.70
CA GLN A 11 9.89 -7.76 -5.17
C GLN A 11 11.26 -8.36 -4.90
N TYR A 12 12.32 -7.58 -5.11
CA TYR A 12 13.67 -7.88 -4.65
C TYR A 12 14.26 -6.69 -3.88
N ASN A 13 14.62 -6.93 -2.63
CA ASN A 13 15.13 -5.93 -1.70
C ASN A 13 16.63 -5.71 -1.97
N ILE A 14 17.01 -4.58 -2.55
CA ILE A 14 18.39 -4.29 -2.97
C ILE A 14 19.25 -3.79 -1.80
N ALA A 15 18.70 -2.91 -0.96
CA ALA A 15 19.42 -2.30 0.16
C ALA A 15 18.45 -1.74 1.21
N GLY A 16 18.92 -1.61 2.46
CA GLY A 16 18.13 -1.11 3.59
C GLY A 16 17.24 -2.19 4.23
N THR A 17 16.40 -1.77 5.17
CA THR A 17 15.43 -2.64 5.85
C THR A 17 14.02 -2.07 5.71
N ALA A 18 13.04 -2.94 5.53
CA ALA A 18 11.65 -2.54 5.40
C ALA A 18 10.71 -3.52 6.10
N GLU A 19 9.50 -3.06 6.36
CA GLU A 19 8.36 -3.89 6.69
C GLU A 19 7.35 -3.80 5.55
N MET A 20 6.74 -4.92 5.18
CA MET A 20 5.55 -4.91 4.34
C MET A 20 4.42 -5.69 5.01
N THR A 21 3.22 -5.09 5.01
CA THR A 21 1.98 -5.79 5.33
C THR A 21 1.17 -6.01 4.05
N VAL A 22 0.68 -7.23 3.86
CA VAL A 22 -0.23 -7.62 2.77
C VAL A 22 -1.57 -8.06 3.38
N PHE A 23 -2.65 -7.43 2.97
CA PHE A 23 -4.03 -7.76 3.34
C PHE A 23 -4.65 -8.68 2.29
N LEU A 24 -5.04 -9.89 2.72
CA LEU A 24 -5.50 -10.99 1.86
C LEU A 24 -7.04 -11.16 1.84
N ALA A 25 -7.77 -10.12 2.26
CA ALA A 25 -9.21 -10.14 2.51
C ALA A 25 -9.63 -10.96 3.75
N GLU A 26 -10.92 -10.93 4.07
CA GLU A 26 -11.54 -11.69 5.19
C GLU A 26 -10.91 -11.46 6.58
N GLY A 27 -10.25 -10.31 6.77
CA GLY A 27 -9.58 -9.97 8.02
C GLY A 27 -8.17 -10.54 8.15
N GLU A 28 -7.68 -11.24 7.12
CA GLU A 28 -6.34 -11.82 7.09
C GLU A 28 -5.31 -10.81 6.57
N ALA A 29 -4.21 -10.68 7.32
CA ALA A 29 -3.08 -9.87 6.93
C ALA A 29 -1.77 -10.51 7.42
N VAL A 30 -0.75 -10.46 6.58
CA VAL A 30 0.60 -10.94 6.90
C VAL A 30 1.55 -9.75 6.90
N THR A 31 2.36 -9.64 7.95
CA THR A 31 3.39 -8.60 8.08
C THR A 31 4.74 -9.24 8.21
N GLU A 32 5.66 -8.90 7.33
CA GLU A 32 7.01 -9.44 7.30
C GLU A 32 8.05 -8.33 7.25
N GLN A 33 9.24 -8.63 7.77
CA GLN A 33 10.41 -7.77 7.68
C GLN A 33 11.29 -8.23 6.51
N PHE A 34 11.90 -7.26 5.83
CA PHE A 34 12.74 -7.47 4.67
C PHE A 34 14.06 -6.74 4.84
N GLU A 35 15.14 -7.39 4.43
CA GLU A 35 16.49 -6.83 4.31
C GLU A 35 17.09 -7.08 2.92
N ALA A 36 18.30 -6.60 2.71
CA ALA A 36 18.98 -6.73 1.42
C ALA A 36 19.16 -8.22 1.03
N GLY A 37 18.64 -8.60 -0.12
CA GLY A 37 18.65 -9.96 -0.65
C GLY A 37 17.30 -10.69 -0.56
N ASP A 38 16.36 -10.19 0.25
CA ASP A 38 15.06 -10.83 0.41
C ASP A 38 14.14 -10.64 -0.79
N VAL A 39 13.26 -11.60 -0.99
CA VAL A 39 12.21 -11.58 -2.03
C VAL A 39 10.85 -11.42 -1.38
N GLY A 40 10.08 -10.45 -1.86
CA GLY A 40 8.70 -10.20 -1.44
C GLY A 40 7.70 -10.56 -2.54
N TYR A 41 6.44 -10.75 -2.14
CA TYR A 41 5.34 -11.02 -3.05
C TYR A 41 4.03 -10.47 -2.50
N ALA A 42 3.26 -9.76 -3.33
CA ALA A 42 1.89 -9.36 -3.05
C ALA A 42 0.97 -9.86 -4.16
N PRO A 43 0.00 -10.74 -3.87
CA PRO A 43 -0.95 -11.24 -4.87
C PRO A 43 -1.79 -10.12 -5.49
N MET A 44 -2.23 -10.31 -6.73
CA MET A 44 -3.09 -9.38 -7.44
C MET A 44 -4.32 -9.00 -6.61
N GLY A 45 -4.59 -7.69 -6.53
CA GLY A 45 -5.70 -7.13 -5.76
C GLY A 45 -5.47 -7.04 -4.25
N ALA A 46 -4.40 -7.64 -3.70
CA ALA A 46 -4.10 -7.56 -2.28
C ALA A 46 -3.61 -6.15 -1.90
N GLY A 47 -4.27 -5.54 -0.92
CA GLY A 47 -3.87 -4.25 -0.38
C GLY A 47 -2.57 -4.38 0.41
N HIS A 48 -1.59 -3.53 0.15
CA HIS A 48 -0.31 -3.59 0.86
C HIS A 48 0.35 -2.22 1.04
N TYR A 49 1.35 -2.18 1.91
CA TYR A 49 2.27 -1.05 2.05
C TYR A 49 3.68 -1.57 2.25
N ILE A 50 4.69 -0.77 1.87
CA ILE A 50 6.09 -1.02 2.22
C ILE A 50 6.58 0.19 3.00
N LYS A 51 7.18 -0.05 4.16
CA LYS A 51 7.67 0.99 5.08
C LYS A 51 9.15 0.78 5.32
N ASN A 52 9.97 1.79 5.04
CA ASN A 52 11.36 1.79 5.48
C ASN A 52 11.40 1.82 7.02
N THR A 53 12.01 0.82 7.62
CA THR A 53 12.16 0.69 9.08
C THR A 53 13.57 1.03 9.56
N GLY A 54 14.51 1.20 8.63
CA GLY A 54 15.90 1.54 8.91
C GLY A 54 16.17 3.04 8.92
N THR A 55 17.43 3.40 9.18
CA THR A 55 17.93 4.78 9.12
C THR A 55 18.49 5.16 7.74
N ASP A 56 18.76 4.17 6.91
CA ASP A 56 19.36 4.33 5.58
C ASP A 56 18.31 4.38 4.47
N VAL A 57 18.74 4.71 3.26
CA VAL A 57 17.87 4.65 2.07
C VAL A 57 17.54 3.20 1.73
N TYR A 58 16.26 2.86 1.80
CA TYR A 58 15.73 1.59 1.32
C TYR A 58 15.60 1.59 -0.22
N ARG A 59 16.08 0.53 -0.88
CA ARG A 59 16.04 0.34 -2.34
C ARG A 59 15.43 -1.00 -2.66
N ILE A 60 14.43 -1.01 -3.54
CA ILE A 60 13.70 -2.21 -3.96
C ILE A 60 13.57 -2.22 -5.50
N LEU A 61 13.59 -3.41 -6.09
CA LEU A 61 13.12 -3.65 -7.44
C LEU A 61 11.76 -4.30 -7.37
N ILE A 62 10.80 -3.75 -8.11
CA ILE A 62 9.43 -4.26 -8.19
C ILE A 62 9.15 -4.70 -9.63
N GLY A 63 8.63 -5.91 -9.77
CA GLY A 63 8.24 -6.51 -11.04
C GLY A 63 6.77 -6.93 -11.03
N PHE A 64 6.12 -6.82 -12.19
CA PHE A 64 4.73 -7.19 -12.38
C PHE A 64 4.61 -8.21 -13.51
N ASN A 65 3.66 -9.14 -13.40
CA ASN A 65 3.33 -10.08 -14.48
C ASN A 65 2.41 -9.46 -15.56
N SER A 66 2.39 -8.13 -15.67
CA SER A 66 1.65 -7.35 -16.66
C SER A 66 2.54 -6.26 -17.26
N GLY A 67 2.43 -6.03 -18.56
CA GLY A 67 3.13 -4.94 -19.26
C GLY A 67 2.53 -3.55 -19.02
N HIS A 68 1.40 -3.46 -18.31
CA HIS A 68 0.70 -2.21 -18.03
C HIS A 68 0.58 -2.00 -16.52
N TYR A 69 1.41 -1.11 -15.98
CA TYR A 69 1.33 -0.73 -14.57
C TYR A 69 0.00 -0.07 -14.26
N GLN A 70 -0.71 -0.60 -13.27
CA GLN A 70 -1.91 0.01 -12.69
C GLN A 70 -1.84 -0.12 -11.18
N ALA A 71 -2.24 0.93 -10.46
CA ALA A 71 -2.33 0.92 -9.02
C ALA A 71 -3.52 1.78 -8.58
N ILE A 72 -4.17 1.38 -7.50
CA ILE A 72 -5.19 2.20 -6.83
C ILE A 72 -4.64 2.54 -5.44
N ASP A 73 -4.32 3.81 -5.24
CA ASP A 73 -3.86 4.31 -3.94
C ASP A 73 -5.04 4.56 -3.02
N LEU A 74 -4.97 4.07 -1.78
CA LEU A 74 -6.03 4.27 -0.79
C LEU A 74 -6.34 5.76 -0.60
N SER A 75 -5.32 6.62 -0.54
CA SER A 75 -5.49 8.07 -0.43
C SER A 75 -6.29 8.70 -1.58
N GLU A 76 -6.05 8.21 -2.81
CA GLU A 76 -6.74 8.71 -4.00
C GLU A 76 -8.17 8.17 -4.04
N TRP A 77 -8.35 6.89 -3.71
CA TRP A 77 -9.66 6.27 -3.63
C TRP A 77 -10.56 6.95 -2.59
N LEU A 78 -10.03 7.29 -1.41
CA LEU A 78 -10.77 8.04 -0.39
C LEU A 78 -11.20 9.41 -0.89
N THR A 79 -10.32 10.13 -1.60
CA THR A 79 -10.63 11.45 -2.19
C THR A 79 -11.76 11.37 -3.21
N GLY A 80 -11.91 10.23 -3.90
CA GLY A 80 -12.94 10.01 -4.90
C GLY A 80 -14.35 9.74 -4.35
N ASN A 81 -14.55 9.73 -3.03
CA ASN A 81 -15.83 9.38 -2.41
C ASN A 81 -16.48 10.58 -1.67
N PRO A 82 -17.82 10.70 -1.66
CA PRO A 82 -18.53 11.69 -0.86
C PRO A 82 -18.26 11.53 0.64
N GLU A 83 -18.17 12.66 1.36
CA GLU A 83 -17.98 12.67 2.83
C GLU A 83 -19.00 11.78 3.56
N ALA A 84 -20.26 11.79 3.13
CA ALA A 84 -21.29 10.98 3.75
C ALA A 84 -20.96 9.47 3.74
N LEU A 85 -20.39 8.95 2.64
CA LEU A 85 -19.98 7.55 2.53
C LEU A 85 -18.77 7.26 3.41
N LEU A 86 -17.79 8.17 3.46
CA LEU A 86 -16.62 8.02 4.32
C LEU A 86 -17.01 7.96 5.80
N LYS A 87 -17.92 8.83 6.23
CA LYS A 87 -18.44 8.85 7.61
C LYS A 87 -19.14 7.55 7.96
N SER A 88 -20.03 7.05 7.09
CA SER A 88 -20.77 5.81 7.35
C SER A 88 -19.87 4.59 7.34
N ASN A 89 -18.97 4.48 6.37
CA ASN A 89 -18.11 3.29 6.21
C ASN A 89 -17.08 3.16 7.33
N PHE A 90 -16.46 4.28 7.75
CA PHE A 90 -15.45 4.25 8.82
C PHE A 90 -16.04 4.51 10.21
N SER A 91 -17.32 4.87 10.32
CA SER A 91 -17.95 5.28 11.58
C SER A 91 -17.21 6.43 12.29
N ILE A 92 -16.87 7.48 11.53
CA ILE A 92 -16.09 8.63 12.00
C ILE A 92 -16.83 9.97 11.87
N SER A 93 -16.38 10.99 12.62
CA SER A 93 -16.93 12.35 12.56
C SER A 93 -16.54 13.08 11.28
N GLY A 94 -17.29 14.14 10.93
CA GLY A 94 -16.94 15.02 9.80
C GLY A 94 -15.56 15.65 9.98
N ASP A 95 -15.25 16.13 11.20
CA ASP A 95 -13.93 16.69 11.52
C ASP A 95 -12.77 15.71 11.26
N LEU A 96 -13.01 14.41 11.42
CA LEU A 96 -12.00 13.39 11.12
C LEU A 96 -11.93 13.10 9.61
N VAL A 97 -13.05 13.12 8.88
CA VAL A 97 -13.04 13.03 7.40
C VAL A 97 -12.23 14.17 6.78
N GLN A 98 -12.35 15.38 7.30
CA GLN A 98 -11.59 16.53 6.81
C GLN A 98 -10.06 16.40 7.02
N LYS A 99 -9.61 15.43 7.83
CA LYS A 99 -8.20 15.09 8.03
C LYS A 99 -7.73 13.92 7.16
N LEU A 100 -8.63 13.24 6.45
CA LEU A 100 -8.25 12.21 5.49
C LEU A 100 -7.48 12.82 4.31
N PRO A 101 -6.70 12.02 3.57
CA PRO A 101 -6.02 12.50 2.37
C PRO A 101 -7.00 13.13 1.37
N SER A 102 -6.61 14.27 0.80
CA SER A 102 -7.36 15.01 -0.22
C SER A 102 -6.75 14.91 -1.62
N LYS A 103 -5.72 14.07 -1.77
CA LYS A 103 -5.03 13.77 -3.04
C LYS A 103 -4.29 12.44 -2.94
N LYS A 104 -3.83 11.93 -4.08
CA LYS A 104 -2.91 10.79 -4.17
C LYS A 104 -1.62 11.06 -3.37
N LEU A 105 -1.29 10.14 -2.47
CA LEU A 105 -0.05 10.12 -1.69
C LEU A 105 0.72 8.86 -2.07
N PHE A 106 1.74 8.99 -2.90
CA PHE A 106 2.51 7.85 -3.41
C PHE A 106 3.52 7.33 -2.36
N ILE A 107 4.47 8.19 -1.94
CA ILE A 107 5.43 7.90 -0.87
C ILE A 107 5.34 9.04 0.15
N VAL A 108 5.25 8.70 1.44
CA VAL A 108 5.10 9.65 2.55
C VAL A 108 6.13 9.38 3.66
N PRO A 109 6.54 10.42 4.42
CA PRO A 109 7.40 10.27 5.60
C PRO A 109 6.73 9.53 6.75
#